data_AF-A0A7J5D4V9-F1
#
_entry.id   AF-A0A7J5D4V9-F1
#
_cell.length_a   1.000
_cell.length_b   1.000
_cell.length_c   1.000
_cell.angle_alpha   90.00
_cell.angle_beta   90.00
_cell.angle_gamma   90.00
#
_symmetry.space_group_name_H-M   'P 1'
#
loop_
_entity.id
_entity.type
_entity.pdbx_description
1 polymer ?
#
loop_
_entity_poly.entity_id
_entity_poly.type
_entity_poly.pdbx_seq_one_letter_code
_entity_poly.pdbx_strand_id
1 'polypeptide(L)'
;MSGRLLHDLDLGTAAEALTGRSAAFVPVHLGTRDVRVATLLDAVRAEPGLLPPRSGHLGNWEDIALGRSGPMDFNTAVCGGGHGFPLIYGFTQTEADEAGGDGVYLPGSLVERGRRQVLSLYTWDGRAFVRRDRSRPLFCPLVQAEVDGALVPLVEVHWQRMRALTGYRFELEATRLVAHAPLVADMLCVLLEEAAGKENPRRAFAELISHAARLDGRVSRCELRPDGSGYVLDGHRFGSARALAEAALLPLRALTEPRWFFEQQASLPPVLPVPSHLLTTALSALLGADYPDAGPWDERRPVAPGTTEDGFRVHLHWGARAMAGCPPRRGGYFGRKSTARALRGIVGPLVRDFAEAHPLCFVLLPAPVFMLCPPDTSEGDAHELAGLFKTVLSAPPEAAYDTALGWLAESRSHLSGYLLDRFRDGSGVPHDGAHRDPAVPVEPDGFRDLTLRQASALVAAFEEALA
;
A
#
# COMPACT_ATOMS: atom_id res chain seq x y z
N MET A 1 4.59 -9.48 -21.33
CA MET A 1 5.65 -9.46 -20.30
C MET A 1 6.78 -10.38 -20.76
N SER A 2 8.05 -10.02 -20.56
CA SER A 2 9.16 -10.87 -21.02
C SER A 2 9.31 -12.14 -20.17
N GLY A 3 9.54 -13.30 -20.78
CA GLY A 3 9.90 -14.54 -20.06
C GLY A 3 11.17 -14.39 -19.20
N ARG A 4 11.98 -13.38 -19.51
CA ARG A 4 13.13 -12.94 -18.71
C ARG A 4 12.73 -12.54 -17.28
N LEU A 5 11.65 -11.78 -17.08
CA LEU A 5 11.25 -11.34 -15.75
C LEU A 5 10.84 -12.53 -14.85
N LEU A 6 10.19 -13.56 -15.42
CA LEU A 6 9.84 -14.77 -14.70
C LEU A 6 11.08 -15.55 -14.24
N HIS A 7 12.09 -15.64 -15.10
CA HIS A 7 13.36 -16.29 -14.81
C HIS A 7 14.16 -15.50 -13.77
N ASP A 8 14.38 -14.20 -14.01
CA ASP A 8 15.24 -13.34 -13.18
C ASP A 8 14.70 -13.20 -11.75
N LEU A 9 13.38 -13.33 -11.55
CA LEU A 9 12.74 -13.24 -10.24
C LEU A 9 12.37 -14.61 -9.63
N ASP A 10 12.82 -15.72 -10.21
CA ASP A 10 12.56 -17.08 -9.70
C ASP A 10 11.06 -17.40 -9.52
N LEU A 11 10.27 -17.11 -10.56
CA LEU A 11 8.80 -17.24 -10.54
C LEU A 11 8.28 -18.55 -11.19
N GLY A 12 9.16 -19.49 -11.56
CA GLY A 12 8.80 -20.70 -12.30
C GLY A 12 7.69 -21.53 -11.65
N THR A 13 7.80 -21.85 -10.37
CA THR A 13 6.76 -22.61 -9.63
C THR A 13 5.42 -21.87 -9.57
N ALA A 14 5.44 -20.53 -9.47
CA ALA A 14 4.22 -19.73 -9.47
C ALA A 14 3.57 -19.74 -10.86
N ALA A 15 4.38 -19.65 -11.92
CA ALA A 15 3.92 -19.76 -13.30
C ALA A 15 3.27 -21.12 -13.55
N GLU A 16 3.91 -22.23 -13.19
CA GLU A 16 3.36 -23.59 -13.34
C GLU A 16 1.97 -23.74 -12.68
N ALA A 17 1.80 -23.21 -11.46
CA ALA A 17 0.53 -23.27 -10.75
C ALA A 17 -0.61 -22.50 -11.46
N LEU A 18 -0.28 -21.35 -12.07
CA LEU A 18 -1.24 -20.50 -12.80
C LEU A 18 -1.55 -21.06 -14.20
N THR A 19 -0.52 -21.48 -14.95
CA THR A 19 -0.66 -22.02 -16.31
C THR A 19 -1.41 -23.36 -16.31
N GLY A 20 -1.17 -24.22 -15.30
CA GLY A 20 -1.96 -25.44 -15.10
C GLY A 20 -3.40 -25.20 -14.64
N ARG A 21 -3.82 -23.92 -14.49
CA ARG A 21 -5.13 -23.48 -13.95
C ARG A 21 -5.46 -24.09 -12.59
N SER A 22 -4.45 -24.52 -11.84
CA SER A 22 -4.60 -25.08 -10.50
C SER A 22 -4.89 -23.99 -9.45
N ALA A 23 -4.57 -22.74 -9.77
CA ALA A 23 -4.85 -21.57 -8.94
C ALA A 23 -5.22 -20.36 -9.81
N ALA A 24 -6.12 -19.51 -9.32
CA ALA A 24 -6.40 -18.19 -9.89
C ALA A 24 -5.52 -17.08 -9.28
N PHE A 25 -4.89 -17.35 -8.13
CA PHE A 25 -4.03 -16.40 -7.42
C PHE A 25 -2.87 -17.10 -6.72
N VAL A 26 -1.66 -16.61 -6.94
CA VAL A 26 -0.42 -17.07 -6.31
C VAL A 26 0.37 -15.87 -5.77
N PRO A 27 0.55 -15.76 -4.44
CA PRO A 27 1.44 -14.76 -3.87
C PRO A 27 2.89 -15.27 -3.87
N VAL A 28 3.83 -14.41 -4.24
CA VAL A 28 5.27 -14.63 -4.13
C VAL A 28 5.86 -13.52 -3.29
N HIS A 29 6.66 -13.85 -2.27
CA HIS A 29 7.36 -12.86 -1.47
C HIS A 29 8.87 -12.94 -1.73
N LEU A 30 9.44 -11.90 -2.32
CA LEU A 30 10.86 -11.95 -2.70
C LEU A 30 11.84 -11.85 -1.52
N GLY A 31 11.42 -11.32 -0.37
CA GLY A 31 12.20 -11.35 0.87
C GLY A 31 12.49 -12.76 1.41
N THR A 32 11.95 -13.82 0.80
CA THR A 32 12.30 -15.21 1.12
C THR A 32 13.10 -15.90 0.00
N ARG A 33 13.49 -15.18 -1.05
CA ARG A 33 14.14 -15.72 -2.24
C ARG A 33 15.60 -15.30 -2.34
N ASP A 34 16.40 -16.16 -2.98
CA ASP A 34 17.82 -15.91 -3.24
C ASP A 34 18.02 -15.14 -4.56
N VAL A 35 17.20 -14.11 -4.78
CA VAL A 35 17.30 -13.17 -5.91
C VAL A 35 18.10 -11.96 -5.45
N ARG A 36 19.15 -11.58 -6.18
CA ARG A 36 19.96 -10.39 -5.84
C ARG A 36 19.15 -9.11 -5.95
N VAL A 37 19.46 -8.13 -5.09
CA VAL A 37 18.90 -6.78 -5.17
C VAL A 37 19.13 -6.21 -6.57
N ALA A 38 20.36 -6.31 -7.10
CA ALA A 38 20.68 -5.88 -8.47
C ALA A 38 19.75 -6.49 -9.51
N THR A 39 19.57 -7.81 -9.46
CA THR A 39 18.75 -8.56 -10.42
C THR A 39 17.31 -8.06 -10.43
N LEU A 40 16.72 -7.80 -9.26
CA LEU A 40 15.38 -7.22 -9.18
C LEU A 40 15.33 -5.82 -9.81
N LEU A 41 16.23 -4.92 -9.41
CA LEU A 41 16.20 -3.53 -9.86
C LEU A 41 16.45 -3.40 -11.36
N ASP A 42 17.36 -4.23 -11.88
CA ASP A 42 17.68 -4.28 -13.31
C ASP A 42 16.53 -4.89 -14.10
N ALA A 43 15.85 -5.92 -13.58
CA ALA A 43 14.68 -6.52 -14.22
C ALA A 43 13.49 -5.54 -14.28
N VAL A 44 13.23 -4.79 -13.20
CA VAL A 44 12.21 -3.72 -13.20
C VAL A 44 12.54 -2.65 -14.24
N ARG A 45 13.81 -2.20 -14.30
CA ARG A 45 14.25 -1.19 -15.26
C ARG A 45 14.20 -1.68 -16.71
N ALA A 46 14.45 -2.96 -16.94
CA ALA A 46 14.52 -3.55 -18.27
C ALA A 46 13.13 -3.85 -18.89
N GLU A 47 12.09 -4.05 -18.06
CA GLU A 47 10.74 -4.34 -18.55
C GLU A 47 10.02 -3.03 -18.96
N PRO A 48 9.65 -2.85 -20.24
CA PRO A 48 9.08 -1.59 -20.70
C PRO A 48 7.76 -1.24 -20.02
N GLY A 49 7.68 -0.03 -19.47
CA GLY A 49 6.48 0.53 -18.84
C GLY A 49 6.15 -0.05 -17.46
N LEU A 50 6.94 -1.00 -16.95
CA LEU A 50 6.80 -1.52 -15.59
C LEU A 50 7.33 -0.48 -14.59
N LEU A 51 6.47 -0.07 -13.67
CA LEU A 51 6.83 0.77 -12.54
C LEU A 51 5.99 0.31 -11.33
N PRO A 52 6.52 -0.59 -10.48
CA PRO A 52 5.76 -1.17 -9.39
C PRO A 52 5.27 -0.10 -8.39
N PRO A 53 3.99 -0.11 -7.97
CA PRO A 53 3.52 0.78 -6.94
C PRO A 53 4.18 0.49 -5.60
N ARG A 54 4.42 1.55 -4.84
CA ARG A 54 4.66 1.49 -3.40
C ARG A 54 3.43 2.09 -2.72
N SER A 55 2.66 1.25 -2.04
CA SER A 55 1.49 1.72 -1.29
C SER A 55 1.90 2.56 -0.08
N GLY A 56 1.40 3.79 0.01
CA GLY A 56 1.42 4.61 1.22
C GLY A 56 0.08 5.26 1.47
N HIS A 57 -0.05 6.04 2.54
CA HIS A 57 -1.34 6.61 2.93
C HIS A 57 -1.45 8.08 2.52
N LEU A 58 -2.69 8.57 2.44
CA LEU A 58 -2.97 9.99 2.35
C LEU A 58 -2.44 10.71 3.60
N GLY A 59 -1.71 11.82 3.42
CA GLY A 59 -1.19 12.65 4.50
C GLY A 59 0.09 13.38 4.08
N ASN A 60 0.98 13.58 5.05
CA ASN A 60 2.22 14.36 4.89
C ASN A 60 3.32 13.52 4.22
N TRP A 61 3.79 13.97 3.06
CA TRP A 61 4.77 13.27 2.21
C TRP A 61 6.04 14.07 1.95
N GLU A 62 6.09 15.33 2.33
CA GLU A 62 7.16 16.26 2.01
C GLU A 62 8.49 15.81 2.64
N ASP A 63 8.48 15.52 3.93
CA ASP A 63 9.67 15.03 4.65
C ASP A 63 10.07 13.63 4.21
N ILE A 64 9.11 12.82 3.73
CA ILE A 64 9.37 11.51 3.10
C ILE A 64 10.05 11.71 1.75
N ALA A 65 9.52 12.61 0.93
CA ALA A 65 10.04 12.87 -0.41
C ALA A 65 11.46 13.46 -0.38
N LEU A 66 11.77 14.22 0.68
CA LEU A 66 13.07 14.84 0.94
C LEU A 66 14.07 13.92 1.68
N GLY A 67 13.72 12.67 1.98
CA GLY A 67 14.62 11.70 2.60
C GLY A 67 15.01 12.03 4.05
N ARG A 68 14.11 12.68 4.79
CA ARG A 68 14.32 13.10 6.19
C ARG A 68 13.26 12.58 7.14
N SER A 69 12.69 11.43 6.80
CA SER A 69 11.56 10.78 7.46
C SER A 69 11.95 9.53 8.26
N GLY A 70 13.26 9.29 8.43
CA GLY A 70 13.83 8.19 9.19
C GLY A 70 13.34 6.82 8.68
N PRO A 71 12.48 6.10 9.43
CA PRO A 71 11.96 4.80 9.01
C PRO A 71 11.28 4.81 7.65
N MET A 72 10.75 5.96 7.21
CA MET A 72 10.01 6.07 5.95
C MET A 72 10.90 6.43 4.76
N ASP A 73 12.21 6.60 4.93
CA ASP A 73 13.14 6.96 3.86
C ASP A 73 13.34 5.86 2.82
N PHE A 74 12.94 4.62 3.12
CA PHE A 74 12.88 3.58 2.09
C PHE A 74 11.93 3.97 0.94
N ASN A 75 10.95 4.87 1.18
CA ASN A 75 10.10 5.42 0.13
C ASN A 75 10.89 6.32 -0.81
N THR A 76 11.82 7.12 -0.29
CA THR A 76 12.72 7.96 -1.09
C THR A 76 13.60 7.09 -1.97
N ALA A 77 14.14 5.99 -1.43
CA ALA A 77 14.97 5.06 -2.19
C ALA A 77 14.18 4.37 -3.32
N VAL A 78 12.97 3.89 -3.04
CA VAL A 78 12.13 3.23 -4.04
C VAL A 78 11.58 4.22 -5.06
N CYS A 79 10.89 5.26 -4.61
CA CYS A 79 10.15 6.17 -5.48
C CYS A 79 11.04 7.27 -6.07
N GLY A 80 11.89 7.90 -5.26
CA GLY A 80 12.85 8.90 -5.73
C GLY A 80 13.97 8.29 -6.58
N GLY A 81 14.36 7.04 -6.31
CA GLY A 81 15.30 6.26 -7.13
C GLY A 81 14.72 5.73 -8.45
N GLY A 82 13.43 5.95 -8.73
CA GLY A 82 12.78 5.51 -9.97
C GLY A 82 12.52 4.01 -10.06
N HIS A 83 12.52 3.29 -8.94
CA HIS A 83 12.22 1.84 -8.86
C HIS A 83 10.73 1.55 -8.62
N GLY A 84 9.93 2.57 -8.40
CA GLY A 84 8.50 2.50 -8.19
C GLY A 84 7.89 3.88 -8.08
N PHE A 85 6.61 3.95 -7.70
CA PHE A 85 5.93 5.23 -7.50
C PHE A 85 4.98 5.18 -6.30
N PRO A 86 4.68 6.31 -5.63
CA PRO A 86 3.72 6.31 -4.53
C PRO A 86 2.29 6.08 -5.04
N LEU A 87 1.71 4.95 -4.66
CA LEU A 87 0.28 4.65 -4.83
C LEU A 87 -0.43 4.93 -3.51
N ILE A 88 -1.24 5.98 -3.48
CA ILE A 88 -1.82 6.53 -2.26
C ILE A 88 -3.14 5.85 -1.93
N TYR A 89 -3.15 5.10 -0.83
CA TYR A 89 -4.33 4.55 -0.20
C TYR A 89 -5.08 5.66 0.56
N GLY A 90 -6.31 5.95 0.13
CA GLY A 90 -7.10 7.06 0.64
C GLY A 90 -8.13 6.69 1.72
N PHE A 91 -8.40 5.40 1.95
CA PHE A 91 -9.33 4.96 3.01
C PHE A 91 -8.62 4.93 4.37
N THR A 92 -8.03 6.06 4.72
CA THR A 92 -7.30 6.27 5.97
C THR A 92 -8.19 7.00 6.96
N GLN A 93 -7.70 7.11 8.19
CA GLN A 93 -8.35 7.91 9.22
C GLN A 93 -7.35 8.93 9.77
N THR A 94 -7.85 10.11 10.11
CA THR A 94 -7.09 11.11 10.84
C THR A 94 -6.59 10.53 12.15
N GLU A 95 -5.38 10.92 12.55
CA GLU A 95 -4.86 10.65 13.88
C GLU A 95 -5.73 11.34 14.94
N ALA A 96 -5.85 10.73 16.11
CA ALA A 96 -6.65 11.25 17.23
C ALA A 96 -5.76 11.58 18.43
N ASP A 97 -6.34 12.31 19.41
CA ASP A 97 -5.67 12.57 20.69
C ASP A 97 -5.65 11.30 21.56
N GLU A 98 -6.67 10.45 21.41
CA GLU A 98 -6.69 9.09 21.92
C GLU A 98 -6.07 8.10 20.92
N ALA A 99 -5.81 6.86 21.37
CA ALA A 99 -5.23 5.83 20.52
C ALA A 99 -6.11 5.52 19.29
N GLY A 100 -5.54 5.65 18.10
CA GLY A 100 -6.20 5.29 16.83
C GLY A 100 -5.78 6.17 15.66
N GLY A 101 -6.33 5.84 14.48
CA GLY A 101 -6.05 6.59 13.25
C GLY A 101 -4.65 6.37 12.68
N ASP A 102 -4.26 7.26 11.76
CA ASP A 102 -2.96 7.20 11.08
C ASP A 102 -1.91 8.07 11.77
N GLY A 103 -1.19 7.47 12.73
CA GLY A 103 -0.08 8.12 13.42
C GLY A 103 1.22 8.26 12.60
N VAL A 104 1.27 7.73 11.37
CA VAL A 104 2.47 7.75 10.53
C VAL A 104 2.44 8.91 9.56
N TYR A 105 1.33 9.08 8.85
CA TYR A 105 1.14 10.12 7.83
C TYR A 105 0.39 11.34 8.32
N LEU A 106 -0.26 11.24 9.49
CA LEU A 106 -0.90 12.34 10.21
C LEU A 106 -1.86 13.20 9.33
N PRO A 107 -2.83 12.60 8.61
CA PRO A 107 -3.64 13.35 7.66
C PRO A 107 -4.54 14.40 8.32
N GLY A 108 -4.78 14.36 9.63
CA GLY A 108 -5.50 15.41 10.36
C GLY A 108 -4.64 16.64 10.69
N SER A 109 -3.40 16.70 10.19
CA SER A 109 -2.43 17.76 10.45
C SER A 109 -1.60 18.06 9.20
N LEU A 110 -0.89 19.19 9.21
CA LEU A 110 0.21 19.49 8.30
C LEU A 110 1.53 19.34 9.05
N VAL A 111 2.52 18.73 8.42
CA VAL A 111 3.89 18.64 8.94
C VAL A 111 4.82 19.40 8.01
N GLU A 112 5.48 20.43 8.55
CA GLU A 112 6.41 21.26 7.81
C GLU A 112 7.72 21.38 8.57
N ARG A 113 8.82 20.91 7.96
CA ARG A 113 10.16 20.97 8.56
C ARG A 113 10.19 20.36 9.97
N GLY A 114 9.57 19.19 10.13
CA GLY A 114 9.45 18.51 11.41
C GLY A 114 8.52 19.17 12.43
N ARG A 115 7.76 20.21 12.06
CA ARG A 115 6.76 20.84 12.95
C ARG A 115 5.35 20.49 12.52
N ARG A 116 4.56 19.97 13.46
CA ARG A 116 3.16 19.61 13.25
C ARG A 116 2.24 20.80 13.54
N GLN A 117 1.41 21.16 12.56
CA GLN A 117 0.28 22.07 12.69
C GLN A 117 -1.02 21.29 12.58
N VAL A 118 -1.85 21.35 13.64
CA VAL A 118 -3.14 20.68 13.67
C VAL A 118 -4.16 21.45 12.83
N LEU A 119 -4.93 20.73 12.01
CA LEU A 119 -6.01 21.31 11.20
C LEU A 119 -7.34 21.33 11.98
N SER A 120 -8.16 22.35 11.73
CA SER A 120 -9.57 22.37 12.15
C SER A 120 -10.39 21.51 11.18
N LEU A 121 -10.99 20.43 11.68
CA LEU A 121 -11.67 19.42 10.87
C LEU A 121 -13.19 19.50 11.03
N TYR A 122 -13.90 19.25 9.94
CA TYR A 122 -15.35 19.34 9.83
C TYR A 122 -15.91 18.10 9.14
N THR A 123 -17.06 17.61 9.62
CA THR A 123 -17.82 16.52 8.98
C THR A 123 -19.31 16.83 8.99
N TRP A 124 -20.07 16.13 8.16
CA TRP A 124 -21.51 16.33 8.02
C TRP A 124 -22.28 15.74 9.21
N ASP A 125 -23.15 16.52 9.86
CA ASP A 125 -23.98 16.03 10.97
C ASP A 125 -25.38 15.56 10.54
N GLY A 126 -25.68 15.60 9.24
CA GLY A 126 -27.01 15.36 8.68
C GLY A 126 -27.67 16.64 8.15
N ARG A 127 -27.19 17.82 8.52
CA ARG A 127 -27.75 19.12 8.12
C ARG A 127 -26.70 20.13 7.67
N ALA A 128 -25.54 20.14 8.31
CA ALA A 128 -24.45 21.05 8.02
C ALA A 128 -23.09 20.41 8.31
N PHE A 129 -22.02 21.05 7.85
CA PHE A 129 -20.67 20.72 8.29
C PHE A 129 -20.41 21.36 9.65
N VAL A 130 -20.07 20.52 10.63
CA VAL A 130 -19.78 20.95 12.00
C VAL A 130 -18.36 20.61 12.36
N ARG A 131 -17.72 21.51 13.13
CA ARG A 131 -16.37 21.29 13.63
C ARG A 131 -16.36 20.08 14.55
N ARG A 132 -15.34 19.22 14.39
CA ARG A 132 -15.10 18.06 15.24
C ARG A 132 -13.87 18.29 16.11
N ASP A 133 -13.93 17.77 17.33
CA ASP A 133 -12.75 17.58 18.15
C ASP A 133 -11.93 16.37 17.67
N ARG A 134 -10.81 16.11 18.34
CA ARG A 134 -9.89 15.02 18.01
C ARG A 134 -10.01 13.84 18.98
N SER A 135 -11.12 13.73 19.70
CA SER A 135 -11.36 12.62 20.63
C SER A 135 -11.35 11.26 19.94
N ARG A 136 -11.59 11.23 18.63
CA ARG A 136 -11.62 10.00 17.83
C ARG A 136 -11.10 10.25 16.41
N PRO A 137 -10.60 9.20 15.75
CA PRO A 137 -10.21 9.28 14.36
C PRO A 137 -11.43 9.49 13.45
N LEU A 138 -11.24 10.26 12.37
CA LEU A 138 -12.26 10.55 11.35
C LEU A 138 -11.83 9.99 9.99
N PHE A 139 -12.78 9.42 9.23
CA PHE A 139 -12.54 8.89 7.89
C PHE A 139 -12.16 9.99 6.91
N CYS A 140 -10.91 9.99 6.45
CA CYS A 140 -10.36 11.07 5.62
C CYS A 140 -11.22 11.43 4.39
N PRO A 141 -11.82 10.47 3.64
CA PRO A 141 -12.69 10.80 2.50
C PRO A 141 -13.91 11.66 2.83
N LEU A 142 -14.36 11.69 4.09
CA LEU A 142 -15.57 12.40 4.52
C LEU A 142 -15.27 13.66 5.35
N VAL A 143 -14.01 14.08 5.40
CA VAL A 143 -13.55 15.21 6.22
C VAL A 143 -13.24 16.41 5.32
N GLN A 144 -13.66 17.59 5.77
CA GLN A 144 -13.16 18.88 5.27
C GLN A 144 -12.26 19.52 6.32
N ALA A 145 -11.23 20.23 5.88
CA ALA A 145 -10.39 21.08 6.72
C ALA A 145 -10.73 22.56 6.45
N GLU A 146 -10.62 23.38 7.48
CA GLU A 146 -10.66 24.84 7.32
C GLU A 146 -9.27 25.35 6.91
N VAL A 147 -9.17 25.94 5.73
CA VAL A 147 -7.96 26.52 5.15
C VAL A 147 -8.32 27.91 4.65
N ASP A 148 -7.59 28.94 5.12
CA ASP A 148 -7.81 30.34 4.78
C ASP A 148 -9.29 30.80 4.91
N GLY A 149 -9.98 30.29 5.95
CA GLY A 149 -11.38 30.61 6.24
C GLY A 149 -12.41 29.87 5.37
N ALA A 150 -12.00 28.95 4.51
CA ALA A 150 -12.89 28.13 3.67
C ALA A 150 -12.80 26.64 4.03
N LEU A 151 -13.91 25.91 3.86
CA LEU A 151 -13.91 24.46 3.99
C LEU A 151 -13.41 23.81 2.69
N VAL A 152 -12.29 23.10 2.78
CA VAL A 152 -11.66 22.39 1.68
C VAL A 152 -11.65 20.89 2.00
N PRO A 153 -12.01 20.00 1.07
CA PRO A 153 -11.85 18.56 1.28
C PRO A 153 -10.45 18.19 1.76
N LEU A 154 -10.34 17.40 2.83
CA LEU A 154 -9.04 17.06 3.43
C LEU A 154 -8.13 16.33 2.44
N VAL A 155 -8.72 15.49 1.59
CA VAL A 155 -8.03 14.80 0.50
C VAL A 155 -7.41 15.82 -0.46
N GLU A 156 -8.12 16.89 -0.80
CA GLU A 156 -7.63 17.92 -1.72
C GLU A 156 -6.46 18.70 -1.11
N VAL A 157 -6.50 19.01 0.19
CA VAL A 157 -5.39 19.66 0.91
C VAL A 157 -4.09 18.87 0.76
N HIS A 158 -4.12 17.57 1.07
CA HIS A 158 -2.92 16.72 0.96
C HIS A 158 -2.54 16.44 -0.49
N TRP A 159 -3.52 16.25 -1.38
CA TRP A 159 -3.26 15.97 -2.79
C TRP A 159 -2.57 17.14 -3.51
N GLN A 160 -2.98 18.38 -3.23
CA GLN A 160 -2.32 19.57 -3.78
C GLN A 160 -0.85 19.64 -3.35
N ARG A 161 -0.57 19.35 -2.08
CA ARG A 161 0.80 19.36 -1.53
C ARG A 161 1.66 18.25 -2.12
N MET A 162 1.14 17.02 -2.22
CA MET A 162 1.83 15.91 -2.89
C MET A 162 2.15 16.23 -4.36
N ARG A 163 1.20 16.84 -5.09
CA ARG A 163 1.43 17.24 -6.50
C ARG A 163 2.46 18.35 -6.68
N ALA A 164 2.73 19.13 -5.64
CA ALA A 164 3.77 20.17 -5.66
C ALA A 164 5.19 19.58 -5.49
N LEU A 165 5.31 18.32 -5.08
CA LEU A 165 6.61 17.66 -4.91
C LEU A 165 7.17 17.23 -6.27
N THR A 166 8.22 17.91 -6.71
CA THR A 166 8.93 17.59 -7.96
C THR A 166 9.67 16.26 -7.86
N GLY A 167 9.70 15.51 -8.96
CA GLY A 167 10.43 14.23 -9.04
C GLY A 167 9.64 13.01 -8.57
N TYR A 168 8.41 13.20 -8.05
CA TYR A 168 7.53 12.11 -7.66
C TYR A 168 6.30 12.01 -8.57
N ARG A 169 5.90 10.77 -8.85
CA ARG A 169 4.67 10.44 -9.55
C ARG A 169 3.65 9.90 -8.55
N PHE A 170 2.89 10.77 -7.92
CA PHE A 170 1.80 10.35 -7.04
C PHE A 170 0.59 9.90 -7.86
N GLU A 171 -0.04 8.79 -7.45
CA GLU A 171 -1.35 8.36 -7.96
C GLU A 171 -2.24 7.96 -6.77
N LEU A 172 -3.53 8.27 -6.81
CA LEU A 172 -4.48 7.70 -5.85
C LEU A 172 -4.88 6.30 -6.30
N GLU A 173 -4.87 5.31 -5.40
CA GLU A 173 -5.36 3.96 -5.71
C GLU A 173 -6.78 4.00 -6.29
N ALA A 174 -7.62 4.89 -5.75
CA ALA A 174 -8.99 5.08 -6.18
C ALA A 174 -9.11 5.54 -7.64
N THR A 175 -8.11 6.23 -8.22
CA THR A 175 -8.19 6.76 -9.59
C THR A 175 -8.42 5.65 -10.61
N ARG A 176 -7.70 4.52 -10.51
CA ARG A 176 -7.88 3.40 -11.44
C ARG A 176 -9.24 2.74 -11.29
N LEU A 177 -9.69 2.56 -10.04
CA LEU A 177 -10.96 1.92 -9.74
C LEU A 177 -12.13 2.79 -10.22
N VAL A 178 -12.07 4.10 -10.03
CA VAL A 178 -13.10 5.05 -10.50
C VAL A 178 -13.10 5.16 -12.03
N ALA A 179 -11.93 5.14 -12.67
CA ALA A 179 -11.84 5.13 -14.14
C ALA A 179 -12.52 3.91 -14.77
N HIS A 180 -12.61 2.80 -14.05
CA HIS A 180 -13.29 1.56 -14.47
C HIS A 180 -14.56 1.30 -13.64
N ALA A 181 -15.21 2.35 -13.12
CA ALA A 181 -16.34 2.23 -12.19
C ALA A 181 -17.45 1.25 -12.63
N PRO A 182 -17.91 1.24 -13.90
CA PRO A 182 -18.92 0.26 -14.34
C PRO A 182 -18.46 -1.18 -14.17
N LEU A 183 -17.26 -1.52 -14.66
CA LEU A 183 -16.64 -2.84 -14.56
C LEU A 183 -16.42 -3.24 -13.10
N VAL A 184 -15.88 -2.33 -12.28
CA VAL A 184 -15.66 -2.59 -10.84
C VAL A 184 -16.99 -2.88 -10.14
N ALA A 185 -18.06 -2.14 -10.45
CA ALA A 185 -19.37 -2.41 -9.88
C ALA A 185 -19.93 -3.78 -10.32
N ASP A 186 -19.72 -4.18 -11.58
CA ASP A 186 -20.14 -5.50 -12.07
C ASP A 186 -19.34 -6.63 -11.39
N MET A 187 -18.03 -6.46 -11.25
CA MET A 187 -17.16 -7.37 -10.49
C MET A 187 -17.64 -7.52 -9.04
N LEU A 188 -18.01 -6.41 -8.38
CA LEU A 188 -18.54 -6.45 -7.02
C LEU A 188 -19.90 -7.15 -6.95
N CYS A 189 -20.79 -6.99 -7.93
CA CYS A 189 -22.05 -7.73 -7.96
C CYS A 189 -21.81 -9.24 -7.95
N VAL A 190 -20.93 -9.74 -8.83
CA VAL A 190 -20.57 -11.16 -8.89
C VAL A 190 -19.98 -11.64 -7.56
N LEU A 191 -19.06 -10.86 -6.97
CA LEU A 191 -18.44 -11.22 -5.71
C LEU A 191 -19.42 -11.24 -4.53
N LEU A 192 -20.38 -10.32 -4.49
CA LEU A 192 -21.42 -10.27 -3.46
C LEU A 192 -22.35 -11.48 -3.55
N GLU A 193 -22.75 -11.85 -4.76
CA GLU A 193 -23.59 -13.04 -5.01
C GLU A 193 -22.86 -14.33 -4.66
N GLU A 194 -21.59 -14.46 -5.05
CA GLU A 194 -20.71 -15.58 -4.67
C GLU A 194 -20.52 -15.67 -3.16
N ALA A 195 -20.34 -14.53 -2.48
CA ALA A 195 -20.19 -14.47 -1.02
C ALA A 195 -21.46 -14.93 -0.30
N ALA A 196 -22.64 -14.56 -0.82
CA ALA A 196 -23.94 -14.99 -0.27
C ALA A 196 -24.12 -16.51 -0.32
N GLY A 197 -23.57 -17.18 -1.34
CA GLY A 197 -23.65 -18.62 -1.53
C GLY A 197 -22.58 -19.46 -0.80
N LYS A 198 -21.62 -18.86 -0.09
CA LYS A 198 -20.59 -19.62 0.63
C LYS A 198 -21.13 -20.26 1.91
N GLU A 199 -20.44 -21.29 2.40
CA GLU A 199 -20.74 -21.93 3.69
C GLU A 199 -20.65 -20.93 4.87
N ASN A 200 -19.78 -19.92 4.78
CA ASN A 200 -19.67 -18.84 5.75
C ASN A 200 -19.80 -17.46 5.08
N PRO A 201 -21.02 -17.00 4.77
CA PRO A 201 -21.26 -15.74 4.07
C PRO A 201 -20.71 -14.53 4.85
N ARG A 202 -20.85 -14.54 6.18
CA ARG A 202 -20.38 -13.45 7.05
C ARG A 202 -18.88 -13.17 6.84
N ARG A 203 -18.07 -14.22 6.80
CA ARG A 203 -16.63 -14.09 6.54
C ARG A 203 -16.37 -13.64 5.10
N ALA A 204 -17.04 -14.24 4.11
CA ALA A 204 -16.86 -13.90 2.71
C ALA A 204 -17.20 -12.42 2.44
N PHE A 205 -18.29 -11.90 3.01
CA PHE A 205 -18.62 -10.49 2.93
C PHE A 205 -17.58 -9.60 3.61
N ALA A 206 -17.06 -9.99 4.79
CA ALA A 206 -16.03 -9.21 5.48
C ALA A 206 -14.72 -9.11 4.68
N GLU A 207 -14.44 -10.08 3.78
CA GLU A 207 -13.32 -10.04 2.85
C GLU A 207 -13.55 -9.03 1.69
N LEU A 208 -14.80 -8.66 1.40
CA LEU A 208 -15.19 -7.68 0.37
C LEU A 208 -15.46 -6.29 0.95
N ILE A 209 -16.32 -6.20 1.95
CA ILE A 209 -16.75 -4.97 2.63
C ILE A 209 -16.56 -5.20 4.13
N SER A 210 -15.51 -4.61 4.68
CA SER A 210 -15.08 -4.87 6.06
C SER A 210 -15.55 -3.83 7.06
N HIS A 211 -15.85 -2.62 6.56
CA HIS A 211 -16.23 -1.47 7.37
C HIS A 211 -17.39 -0.72 6.71
N ALA A 212 -18.09 0.04 7.54
CA ALA A 212 -19.08 1.00 7.12
C ALA A 212 -18.68 2.38 7.64
N ALA A 213 -18.77 3.39 6.77
CA ALA A 213 -18.53 4.78 7.12
C ALA A 213 -19.86 5.53 7.22
N ARG A 214 -20.02 6.35 8.25
CA ARG A 214 -21.14 7.29 8.39
C ARG A 214 -20.70 8.67 7.91
N LEU A 215 -21.66 9.46 7.45
CA LEU A 215 -21.41 10.81 6.90
C LEU A 215 -20.78 11.78 7.92
N ASP A 216 -20.85 11.47 9.22
CA ASP A 216 -20.16 12.21 10.28
C ASP A 216 -18.67 11.85 10.44
N GLY A 217 -18.13 10.99 9.57
CA GLY A 217 -16.73 10.58 9.54
C GLY A 217 -16.42 9.36 10.41
N ARG A 218 -17.40 8.77 11.11
CA ARG A 218 -17.15 7.53 11.88
C ARG A 218 -17.02 6.33 10.97
N VAL A 219 -16.03 5.48 11.24
CA VAL A 219 -15.87 4.17 10.58
C VAL A 219 -15.86 3.08 11.64
N SER A 220 -16.58 2.01 11.38
CA SER A 220 -16.59 0.83 12.24
C SER A 220 -16.66 -0.44 11.42
N ARG A 221 -16.14 -1.53 11.97
CA ARG A 221 -16.36 -2.87 11.40
C ARG A 221 -17.86 -3.11 11.29
N CYS A 222 -18.26 -3.72 10.19
CA CYS A 222 -19.66 -3.94 9.88
C CYS A 222 -19.95 -5.42 9.61
N GLU A 223 -21.23 -5.76 9.67
CA GLU A 223 -21.74 -7.04 9.17
C GLU A 223 -22.71 -6.73 8.03
N LEU A 224 -22.38 -7.24 6.84
CA LEU A 224 -23.26 -7.21 5.68
C LEU A 224 -24.11 -8.48 5.69
N ARG A 225 -25.43 -8.32 5.54
CA ARG A 225 -26.38 -9.43 5.54
C ARG A 225 -27.27 -9.38 4.31
N PRO A 226 -27.54 -10.52 3.65
CA PRO A 226 -28.52 -10.56 2.58
C PRO A 226 -29.94 -10.33 3.15
N ASP A 227 -30.78 -9.64 2.39
CA ASP A 227 -32.18 -9.34 2.73
C ASP A 227 -33.06 -9.34 1.47
N GLY A 228 -33.68 -10.50 1.19
CA GLY A 228 -34.42 -10.74 -0.04
C GLY A 228 -33.52 -10.57 -1.27
N SER A 229 -33.89 -9.65 -2.17
CA SER A 229 -33.08 -9.29 -3.35
C SER A 229 -31.93 -8.33 -3.04
N GLY A 230 -31.82 -7.82 -1.81
CA GLY A 230 -30.94 -6.74 -1.41
C GLY A 230 -30.01 -7.11 -0.26
N TYR A 231 -29.45 -6.08 0.37
CA TYR A 231 -28.46 -6.21 1.43
C TYR A 231 -28.65 -5.17 2.53
N VAL A 232 -28.38 -5.54 3.78
CA VAL A 232 -28.42 -4.64 4.94
C VAL A 232 -27.03 -4.45 5.52
N LEU A 233 -26.64 -3.19 5.69
CA LEU A 233 -25.37 -2.76 6.28
C LEU A 233 -25.64 -1.69 7.33
N ASP A 234 -25.22 -1.94 8.58
CA ASP A 234 -25.40 -1.00 9.71
C ASP A 234 -26.84 -0.40 9.80
N GLY A 235 -27.84 -1.25 9.57
CA GLY A 235 -29.27 -0.89 9.60
C GLY A 235 -29.82 -0.21 8.34
N HIS A 236 -28.99 0.11 7.36
CA HIS A 236 -29.42 0.66 6.07
C HIS A 236 -29.59 -0.45 5.03
N ARG A 237 -30.68 -0.41 4.25
CA ARG A 237 -30.99 -1.41 3.21
C ARG A 237 -30.66 -0.89 1.82
N PHE A 238 -29.80 -1.61 1.12
CA PHE A 238 -29.54 -1.48 -0.32
C PHE A 238 -30.44 -2.43 -1.10
N GLY A 239 -31.14 -1.93 -2.12
CA GLY A 239 -32.20 -2.69 -2.81
C GLY A 239 -31.72 -3.88 -3.66
N SER A 240 -30.44 -3.89 -4.03
CA SER A 240 -29.81 -4.91 -4.87
C SER A 240 -28.30 -4.98 -4.65
N ALA A 241 -27.64 -6.01 -5.19
CA ALA A 241 -26.17 -6.08 -5.25
C ALA A 241 -25.57 -4.87 -5.97
N ARG A 242 -26.19 -4.46 -7.08
CA ARG A 242 -25.78 -3.29 -7.86
C ARG A 242 -25.85 -1.99 -7.05
N ALA A 243 -26.94 -1.77 -6.30
CA ALA A 243 -27.07 -0.58 -5.45
C ALA A 243 -25.99 -0.53 -4.36
N LEU A 244 -25.65 -1.68 -3.78
CA LEU A 244 -24.56 -1.77 -2.80
C LEU A 244 -23.18 -1.55 -3.45
N ALA A 245 -22.93 -2.14 -4.62
CA ALA A 245 -21.70 -1.99 -5.36
C ALA A 245 -21.45 -0.53 -5.78
N GLU A 246 -22.46 0.14 -6.32
CA GLU A 246 -22.39 1.57 -6.65
C GLU A 246 -22.16 2.44 -5.42
N ALA A 247 -22.81 2.11 -4.29
CA ALA A 247 -22.56 2.80 -3.03
C ALA A 247 -21.12 2.60 -2.52
N ALA A 248 -20.50 1.44 -2.79
CA ALA A 248 -19.12 1.15 -2.41
C ALA A 248 -18.08 1.92 -3.23
N LEU A 249 -18.49 2.45 -4.39
CA LEU A 249 -17.67 3.37 -5.18
C LEU A 249 -17.74 4.81 -4.66
N LEU A 250 -18.73 5.18 -3.83
CA LEU A 250 -18.87 6.55 -3.34
C LEU A 250 -17.67 7.01 -2.50
N PRO A 251 -17.12 6.21 -1.55
CA PRO A 251 -15.88 6.59 -0.86
C PRO A 251 -14.68 6.73 -1.81
N LEU A 252 -14.61 5.94 -2.90
CA LEU A 252 -13.55 6.09 -3.90
C LEU A 252 -13.71 7.41 -4.68
N ARG A 253 -14.94 7.78 -5.04
CA ARG A 253 -15.24 9.07 -5.67
C ARG A 253 -14.95 10.25 -4.74
N ALA A 254 -15.18 10.11 -3.43
CA ALA A 254 -14.80 11.12 -2.45
C ALA A 254 -13.29 11.40 -2.45
N LEU A 255 -12.46 10.44 -2.90
CA LEU A 255 -11.02 10.64 -3.04
C LEU A 255 -10.64 11.32 -4.36
N THR A 256 -11.28 10.95 -5.47
CA THR A 256 -10.88 11.40 -6.82
C THR A 256 -11.62 12.64 -7.30
N GLU A 257 -12.86 12.82 -6.85
CA GLU A 257 -13.79 13.90 -7.19
C GLU A 257 -14.41 14.51 -5.92
N PRO A 258 -13.59 14.97 -4.95
CA PRO A 258 -14.07 15.34 -3.62
C PRO A 258 -15.12 16.46 -3.64
N ARG A 259 -14.96 17.48 -4.50
CA ARG A 259 -15.91 18.60 -4.58
C ARG A 259 -17.30 18.15 -4.99
N TRP A 260 -17.40 17.36 -6.06
CA TRP A 260 -18.66 16.76 -6.50
C TRP A 260 -19.28 15.92 -5.38
N PHE A 261 -18.48 15.11 -4.68
CA PHE A 261 -18.97 14.29 -3.58
C PHE A 261 -19.62 15.13 -2.47
N PHE A 262 -18.94 16.18 -2.00
CA PHE A 262 -19.47 17.05 -0.93
C PHE A 262 -20.66 17.91 -1.39
N GLU A 263 -20.78 18.24 -2.68
CA GLU A 263 -21.99 18.88 -3.25
C GLU A 263 -23.22 17.96 -3.20
N GLN A 264 -23.02 16.65 -3.26
CA GLN A 264 -24.08 15.64 -3.19
C GLN A 264 -24.37 15.16 -1.76
N GLN A 265 -23.67 15.66 -0.74
CA GLN A 265 -23.69 15.11 0.62
C GLN A 265 -25.10 14.84 1.19
N ALA A 266 -26.06 15.74 0.91
CA ALA A 266 -27.43 15.62 1.41
C ALA A 266 -28.27 14.51 0.74
N SER A 267 -27.87 14.04 -0.45
CA SER A 267 -28.54 12.97 -1.21
C SER A 267 -27.88 11.61 -1.03
N LEU A 268 -26.71 11.55 -0.40
CA LEU A 268 -25.99 10.31 -0.15
C LEU A 268 -26.71 9.41 0.88
N PRO A 269 -26.55 8.08 0.79
CA PRO A 269 -27.03 7.20 1.84
C PRO A 269 -26.32 7.51 3.17
N PRO A 270 -27.00 7.32 4.31
CA PRO A 270 -26.45 7.67 5.63
C PRO A 270 -25.27 6.79 6.06
N VAL A 271 -25.09 5.66 5.37
CA VAL A 271 -24.04 4.67 5.58
C VAL A 271 -23.41 4.33 4.22
N LEU A 272 -22.09 4.43 4.14
CA LEU A 272 -21.30 4.09 2.96
C LEU A 272 -20.53 2.79 3.22
N PRO A 273 -20.67 1.75 2.37
CA PRO A 273 -19.82 0.58 2.43
C PRO A 273 -18.38 0.94 2.08
N VAL A 274 -17.43 0.46 2.87
CA VAL A 274 -15.99 0.64 2.64
C VAL A 274 -15.40 -0.68 2.13
N PRO A 275 -15.00 -0.74 0.83
CA PRO A 275 -14.25 -1.87 0.29
C PRO A 275 -13.06 -2.25 1.16
N SER A 276 -12.84 -3.54 1.35
CA SER A 276 -11.69 -4.04 2.09
C SER A 276 -10.40 -3.73 1.33
N HIS A 277 -9.29 -3.56 2.06
CA HIS A 277 -7.98 -3.41 1.44
C HIS A 277 -7.58 -4.62 0.57
N LEU A 278 -8.05 -5.83 0.89
CA LEU A 278 -7.76 -7.02 0.07
C LEU A 278 -8.44 -6.91 -1.30
N LEU A 279 -9.69 -6.45 -1.32
CA LEU A 279 -10.44 -6.23 -2.53
C LEU A 279 -9.81 -5.11 -3.37
N THR A 280 -9.51 -3.95 -2.78
CA THR A 280 -8.89 -2.84 -3.53
C THR A 280 -7.53 -3.24 -4.08
N THR A 281 -6.70 -3.95 -3.29
CA THR A 281 -5.40 -4.47 -3.77
C THR A 281 -5.56 -5.43 -4.94
N ALA A 282 -6.50 -6.38 -4.86
CA ALA A 282 -6.73 -7.35 -5.93
C ALA A 282 -7.19 -6.66 -7.22
N LEU A 283 -8.14 -5.72 -7.12
CA LEU A 283 -8.66 -4.98 -8.27
C LEU A 283 -7.59 -4.06 -8.88
N SER A 284 -6.83 -3.32 -8.06
CA SER A 284 -5.72 -2.49 -8.52
C SER A 284 -4.65 -3.31 -9.24
N ALA A 285 -4.35 -4.50 -8.74
CA ALA A 285 -3.41 -5.42 -9.36
C ALA A 285 -3.94 -5.93 -10.70
N LEU A 286 -5.21 -6.38 -10.77
CA LEU A 286 -5.83 -6.85 -12.02
C LEU A 286 -5.89 -5.75 -13.09
N LEU A 287 -6.19 -4.51 -12.69
CA LEU A 287 -6.23 -3.32 -13.55
C LEU A 287 -4.84 -2.70 -13.81
N GLY A 288 -3.79 -3.40 -13.42
CA GLY A 288 -2.40 -3.08 -13.78
C GLY A 288 -1.84 -1.79 -13.21
N ALA A 289 -2.02 -1.59 -11.90
CA ALA A 289 -1.38 -0.50 -11.17
C ALA A 289 0.15 -0.45 -11.31
N ASP A 290 0.82 -1.56 -11.64
CA ASP A 290 2.26 -1.65 -11.90
C ASP A 290 2.69 -1.26 -13.32
N TYR A 291 1.74 -0.93 -14.20
CA TYR A 291 2.01 -0.36 -15.51
C TYR A 291 1.28 0.97 -15.64
N PRO A 292 1.76 2.03 -14.96
CA PRO A 292 0.90 3.16 -14.69
C PRO A 292 0.62 4.04 -15.91
N ASP A 293 1.46 3.96 -16.95
CA ASP A 293 1.27 4.62 -18.26
C ASP A 293 0.49 3.79 -19.28
N ALA A 294 0.10 2.57 -18.91
CA ALA A 294 -0.87 1.85 -19.70
C ALA A 294 -2.20 2.62 -19.64
N GLY A 295 -2.68 3.06 -20.82
CA GLY A 295 -4.03 3.59 -20.94
C GLY A 295 -5.08 2.58 -20.44
N PRO A 296 -6.33 3.04 -20.24
CA PRO A 296 -7.42 2.16 -19.85
C PRO A 296 -7.55 0.99 -20.81
N TRP A 297 -8.12 -0.11 -20.30
CA TRP A 297 -8.41 -1.27 -21.15
C TRP A 297 -9.35 -0.82 -22.28
N ASP A 298 -8.98 -1.16 -23.51
CA ASP A 298 -9.74 -0.91 -24.74
C ASP A 298 -9.90 -2.27 -25.41
N GLU A 299 -11.07 -2.54 -26.00
CA GLU A 299 -11.35 -3.75 -26.80
C GLU A 299 -10.29 -4.01 -27.88
N ARG A 300 -9.56 -2.96 -28.31
CA ARG A 300 -8.43 -3.03 -29.25
C ARG A 300 -7.12 -3.54 -28.65
N ARG A 301 -7.01 -3.62 -27.32
CA ARG A 301 -5.90 -4.22 -26.56
C ARG A 301 -6.43 -5.42 -25.77
N PRO A 302 -6.52 -6.61 -26.41
CA PRO A 302 -7.09 -7.79 -25.76
C PRO A 302 -6.23 -8.34 -24.59
N VAL A 303 -4.98 -7.87 -24.44
CA VAL A 303 -4.06 -8.36 -23.42
C VAL A 303 -3.59 -7.21 -22.54
N ALA A 304 -3.90 -7.27 -21.25
CA ALA A 304 -3.45 -6.30 -20.27
C ALA A 304 -1.90 -6.28 -20.18
N PRO A 305 -1.25 -5.11 -20.03
CA PRO A 305 0.19 -5.04 -19.80
C PRO A 305 0.58 -5.85 -18.56
N GLY A 306 1.69 -6.59 -18.60
CA GLY A 306 2.06 -7.51 -17.51
C GLY A 306 1.44 -8.90 -17.59
N THR A 307 0.57 -9.16 -18.57
CA THR A 307 0.13 -10.53 -18.91
C THR A 307 1.22 -11.26 -19.70
N THR A 308 1.42 -12.54 -19.38
CA THR A 308 2.37 -13.46 -20.00
C THR A 308 1.77 -14.12 -21.25
N GLU A 309 2.61 -14.75 -22.08
CA GLU A 309 2.13 -15.55 -23.22
C GLU A 309 1.24 -16.72 -22.78
N ASP A 310 1.46 -17.22 -21.55
CA ASP A 310 0.67 -18.28 -20.92
C ASP A 310 -0.68 -17.80 -20.34
N GLY A 311 -1.00 -16.50 -20.47
CA GLY A 311 -2.33 -15.96 -20.17
C GLY A 311 -2.59 -15.60 -18.70
N PHE A 312 -1.56 -15.48 -17.87
CA PHE A 312 -1.68 -14.97 -16.50
C PHE A 312 -0.96 -13.62 -16.34
N ARG A 313 -1.39 -12.81 -15.37
CA ARG A 313 -0.80 -11.51 -15.04
C ARG A 313 0.23 -11.67 -13.93
N VAL A 314 1.38 -11.01 -14.06
CA VAL A 314 2.31 -10.79 -12.95
C VAL A 314 2.18 -9.34 -12.51
N HIS A 315 1.96 -9.13 -11.22
CA HIS A 315 1.90 -7.82 -10.59
C HIS A 315 3.03 -7.68 -9.57
N LEU A 316 3.89 -6.68 -9.74
CA LEU A 316 4.92 -6.36 -8.75
C LEU A 316 4.45 -5.24 -7.82
N HIS A 317 4.72 -5.37 -6.52
CA HIS A 317 4.31 -4.39 -5.52
C HIS A 317 5.35 -4.20 -4.43
N TRP A 318 5.78 -2.96 -4.19
CA TRP A 318 6.66 -2.59 -3.08
C TRP A 318 5.87 -2.49 -1.77
N GLY A 319 5.94 -3.54 -0.96
CA GLY A 319 5.28 -3.61 0.33
C GLY A 319 6.08 -2.93 1.44
N ALA A 320 5.40 -2.10 2.25
CA ALA A 320 5.96 -1.50 3.46
C ALA A 320 6.19 -2.54 4.58
N ARG A 321 6.78 -2.11 5.72
CA ARG A 321 7.07 -2.95 6.89
C ARG A 321 5.86 -3.79 7.35
N ALA A 322 4.66 -3.23 7.42
CA ALA A 322 3.46 -3.99 7.83
C ALA A 322 3.00 -5.02 6.77
N MET A 323 3.11 -4.67 5.48
CA MET A 323 2.61 -5.47 4.36
C MET A 323 3.55 -6.61 4.00
N ALA A 324 4.82 -6.30 3.75
CA ALA A 324 5.86 -7.26 3.40
C ALA A 324 6.57 -7.84 4.62
N GLY A 325 6.73 -7.07 5.70
CA GLY A 325 7.59 -7.50 6.80
C GLY A 325 9.06 -7.55 6.42
N CYS A 326 9.80 -8.33 7.18
CA CYS A 326 11.23 -8.56 7.13
C CYS A 326 11.49 -10.02 7.55
N PRO A 327 11.34 -11.00 6.64
CA PRO A 327 11.67 -12.39 6.94
C PRO A 327 13.15 -12.52 7.39
N PRO A 328 13.49 -13.43 8.32
CA PRO A 328 12.62 -14.47 8.88
C PRO A 328 11.72 -14.01 10.04
N ARG A 329 11.98 -12.84 10.65
CA ARG A 329 11.28 -12.37 11.87
C ARG A 329 9.80 -12.07 11.62
N ARG A 330 9.48 -11.37 10.52
CA ARG A 330 8.09 -10.97 10.18
C ARG A 330 7.80 -11.24 8.70
N GLY A 331 6.82 -12.08 8.39
CA GLY A 331 6.41 -12.35 6.99
C GLY A 331 5.37 -11.38 6.39
N GLY A 332 5.05 -10.29 7.10
CA GLY A 332 3.98 -9.35 6.72
C GLY A 332 2.56 -9.95 6.82
N TYR A 333 1.52 -9.14 6.59
CA TYR A 333 0.16 -9.68 6.51
C TYR A 333 -0.15 -10.35 5.17
N PHE A 334 0.61 -10.03 4.12
CA PHE A 334 0.38 -10.58 2.78
C PHE A 334 0.83 -12.04 2.66
N GLY A 335 1.91 -12.43 3.36
CA GLY A 335 2.41 -13.80 3.41
C GLY A 335 1.56 -14.78 4.22
N ARG A 336 0.48 -14.32 4.88
CA ARG A 336 -0.38 -15.17 5.71
C ARG A 336 -1.26 -16.08 4.83
N LYS A 337 -1.34 -17.37 5.18
CA LYS A 337 -2.21 -18.35 4.49
C LYS A 337 -3.68 -17.91 4.40
N SER A 338 -4.18 -17.20 5.41
CA SER A 338 -5.54 -16.65 5.43
C SER A 338 -5.75 -15.58 4.36
N THR A 339 -4.77 -14.70 4.17
CA THR A 339 -4.80 -13.63 3.16
C THR A 339 -4.78 -14.21 1.75
N ALA A 340 -3.88 -15.17 1.49
CA ALA A 340 -3.83 -15.87 0.20
C ALA A 340 -5.14 -16.61 -0.13
N ARG A 341 -5.79 -17.20 0.88
CA ARG A 341 -7.11 -17.85 0.71
C ARG A 341 -8.19 -16.82 0.35
N ALA A 342 -8.26 -15.70 1.06
CA ALA A 342 -9.21 -14.63 0.78
C ALA A 342 -9.01 -14.07 -0.64
N LEU A 343 -7.76 -13.80 -1.04
CA LEU A 343 -7.44 -13.31 -2.38
C LEU A 343 -7.78 -14.32 -3.48
N ARG A 344 -7.63 -15.64 -3.25
CA ARG A 344 -8.15 -16.66 -4.19
C ARG A 344 -9.68 -16.64 -4.27
N GLY A 345 -10.36 -16.41 -3.15
CA GLY A 345 -11.81 -16.26 -3.08
C GLY A 345 -12.33 -15.04 -3.85
N ILE A 346 -11.51 -13.98 -3.94
CA ILE A 346 -11.80 -12.77 -4.72
C ILE A 346 -11.44 -12.96 -6.19
N VAL A 347 -10.19 -13.33 -6.50
CA VAL A 347 -9.70 -13.38 -7.89
C VAL A 347 -10.32 -14.54 -8.68
N GLY A 348 -10.61 -15.68 -8.04
CA GLY A 348 -11.16 -16.86 -8.71
C GLY A 348 -12.45 -16.60 -9.49
N PRO A 349 -13.50 -16.05 -8.85
CA PRO A 349 -14.72 -15.65 -9.56
C PRO A 349 -14.47 -14.64 -10.67
N LEU A 350 -13.65 -13.62 -10.41
CA LEU A 350 -13.39 -12.58 -11.40
C LEU A 350 -12.76 -13.15 -12.69
N VAL A 351 -11.75 -14.00 -12.56
CA VAL A 351 -11.08 -14.65 -13.70
C VAL A 351 -12.02 -15.55 -14.51
N ARG A 352 -13.03 -16.13 -13.88
CA ARG A 352 -14.00 -16.98 -14.55
C ARG A 352 -15.05 -16.16 -15.30
N ASP A 353 -15.47 -15.04 -14.73
CA ASP A 353 -16.67 -14.31 -15.17
C ASP A 353 -16.36 -13.02 -15.96
N PHE A 354 -15.09 -12.56 -15.99
CA PHE A 354 -14.66 -11.34 -16.68
C PHE A 354 -13.46 -11.59 -17.59
N ALA A 355 -13.53 -11.11 -18.84
CA ALA A 355 -12.44 -11.25 -19.82
C ALA A 355 -11.22 -10.38 -19.46
N GLU A 356 -11.45 -9.30 -18.73
CA GLU A 356 -10.44 -8.35 -18.25
C GLU A 356 -9.63 -8.92 -17.08
N ALA A 357 -10.10 -9.99 -16.43
CA ALA A 357 -9.45 -10.59 -15.28
C ALA A 357 -8.64 -11.83 -15.67
N HIS A 358 -7.33 -11.77 -15.41
CA HIS A 358 -6.41 -12.90 -15.62
C HIS A 358 -5.99 -13.51 -14.28
N PRO A 359 -5.64 -14.82 -14.24
CA PRO A 359 -4.97 -15.40 -13.08
C PRO A 359 -3.79 -14.53 -12.64
N LEU A 360 -3.62 -14.33 -11.34
CA LEU A 360 -2.73 -13.30 -10.80
C LEU A 360 -1.56 -13.90 -10.01
N CYS A 361 -0.34 -13.67 -10.50
CA CYS A 361 0.89 -13.81 -9.72
C CYS A 361 1.18 -12.46 -9.04
N PHE A 362 0.96 -12.38 -7.72
CA PHE A 362 1.25 -11.16 -6.97
C PHE A 362 2.62 -11.26 -6.31
N VAL A 363 3.59 -10.50 -6.81
CA VAL A 363 4.98 -10.48 -6.37
C VAL A 363 5.20 -9.32 -5.41
N LEU A 364 5.38 -9.66 -4.13
CA LEU A 364 5.63 -8.73 -3.05
C LEU A 364 7.13 -8.47 -2.88
N LEU A 365 7.51 -7.22 -3.08
CA LEU A 365 8.87 -6.70 -2.97
C LEU A 365 9.03 -6.02 -1.59
N PRO A 366 9.99 -6.44 -0.75
CA PRO A 366 10.17 -5.85 0.57
C PRO A 366 10.86 -4.48 0.47
N ALA A 367 10.09 -3.38 0.47
CA ALA A 367 10.66 -2.04 0.52
C ALA A 367 11.58 -1.78 1.74
N PRO A 368 11.37 -2.38 2.93
CA PRO A 368 12.23 -2.17 4.09
C PRO A 368 13.72 -2.49 3.88
N VAL A 369 14.10 -3.27 2.86
CA VAL A 369 15.52 -3.52 2.58
C VAL A 369 16.31 -2.24 2.32
N PHE A 370 15.66 -1.19 1.79
CA PHE A 370 16.27 0.13 1.59
C PHE A 370 16.43 0.94 2.89
N MET A 371 16.01 0.42 4.04
CA MET A 371 16.42 0.96 5.34
C MET A 371 17.92 0.79 5.59
N LEU A 372 18.56 -0.13 4.85
CA LEU A 372 20.00 -0.34 4.80
C LEU A 372 20.73 0.64 3.85
N CYS A 373 20.01 1.57 3.21
CA CYS A 373 20.60 2.63 2.40
C CYS A 373 20.56 3.95 3.19
N PRO A 374 21.65 4.34 3.89
CA PRO A 374 21.69 5.56 4.70
C PRO A 374 21.61 6.81 3.81
N PRO A 375 21.29 7.98 4.38
CA PRO A 375 21.38 9.24 3.64
C PRO A 375 22.82 9.56 3.24
N ASP A 376 22.99 10.26 2.12
CA ASP A 376 24.28 10.79 1.62
C ASP A 376 25.00 11.72 2.60
N THR A 377 24.26 12.32 3.54
CA THR A 377 24.81 13.12 4.63
C THR A 377 25.48 12.29 5.75
N SER A 378 25.39 10.95 5.70
CA SER A 378 25.95 10.03 6.69
C SER A 378 26.95 9.03 6.06
N GLU A 379 28.04 9.52 5.48
CA GLU A 379 29.06 8.66 4.83
C GLU A 379 29.63 7.56 5.75
N GLY A 380 29.78 7.85 7.05
CA GLY A 380 30.24 6.87 8.04
C GLY A 380 29.31 5.66 8.15
N ASP A 381 27.99 5.88 8.11
CA ASP A 381 27.00 4.80 8.14
C ASP A 381 27.11 3.91 6.90
N ALA A 382 27.34 4.51 5.72
CA ALA A 382 27.51 3.76 4.48
C ALA A 382 28.77 2.88 4.54
N HIS A 383 29.87 3.40 5.08
CA HIS A 383 31.10 2.63 5.23
C HIS A 383 30.93 1.42 6.18
N GLU A 384 30.31 1.63 7.34
CA GLU A 384 30.05 0.57 8.32
C GLU A 384 29.12 -0.52 7.74
N LEU A 385 28.05 -0.11 7.04
CA LEU A 385 27.13 -1.04 6.40
C LEU A 385 27.81 -1.84 5.27
N ALA A 386 28.72 -1.26 4.50
CA ALA A 386 29.51 -1.99 3.52
C ALA A 386 30.38 -3.09 4.18
N GLY A 387 30.95 -2.80 5.35
CA GLY A 387 31.68 -3.78 6.16
C GLY A 387 30.79 -4.95 6.62
N LEU A 388 29.57 -4.65 7.07
CA LEU A 388 28.55 -5.66 7.39
C LEU A 388 28.20 -6.50 6.16
N PHE A 389 27.92 -5.88 5.01
CA PHE A 389 27.51 -6.59 3.79
C PHE A 389 28.60 -7.54 3.31
N LYS A 390 29.87 -7.13 3.35
CA LYS A 390 31.00 -8.01 3.03
C LYS A 390 31.02 -9.26 3.93
N THR A 391 30.76 -9.09 5.22
CA THR A 391 30.72 -10.20 6.19
C THR A 391 29.58 -11.15 5.88
N VAL A 392 28.39 -10.61 5.61
CA VAL A 392 27.18 -11.38 5.27
C VAL A 392 27.32 -12.12 3.93
N LEU A 393 27.89 -11.47 2.91
CA LEU A 393 28.13 -12.07 1.59
C LEU A 393 29.16 -13.20 1.63
N SER A 394 30.03 -13.22 2.65
CA SER A 394 31.02 -14.28 2.86
C SER A 394 30.45 -15.48 3.62
N ALA A 395 29.22 -15.38 4.13
CA ALA A 395 28.52 -16.43 4.86
C ALA A 395 27.39 -17.05 4.02
N PRO A 396 26.92 -18.28 4.36
CA PRO A 396 25.72 -18.84 3.74
C PRO A 396 24.50 -17.91 3.93
N PRO A 397 23.60 -17.76 2.93
CA PRO A 397 22.46 -16.84 3.02
C PRO A 397 21.56 -17.03 4.24
N GLU A 398 21.41 -18.26 4.72
CA GLU A 398 20.65 -18.62 5.92
C GLU A 398 21.25 -18.07 7.22
N ALA A 399 22.55 -17.80 7.25
CA ALA A 399 23.25 -17.26 8.42
C ALA A 399 23.22 -15.73 8.49
N ALA A 400 22.63 -15.05 7.49
CA ALA A 400 22.67 -13.59 7.37
C ALA A 400 22.08 -12.85 8.59
N TYR A 401 20.99 -13.37 9.15
CA TYR A 401 20.35 -12.79 10.33
C TYR A 401 21.24 -12.87 11.57
N ASP A 402 21.76 -14.05 11.91
CA ASP A 402 22.62 -14.24 13.09
C ASP A 402 23.95 -13.50 12.93
N THR A 403 24.49 -13.46 11.71
CA THR A 403 25.70 -12.69 11.37
C THR A 403 25.48 -11.20 11.62
N ALA A 404 24.33 -10.65 11.20
CA ALA A 404 24.01 -9.25 11.41
C ALA A 404 23.77 -8.92 12.90
N LEU A 405 23.15 -9.81 13.67
CA LEU A 405 22.99 -9.64 15.12
C LEU A 405 24.34 -9.63 15.85
N GLY A 406 25.23 -10.57 15.54
CA GLY A 406 26.57 -10.62 16.12
C GLY A 406 27.36 -9.36 15.80
N TRP A 407 27.32 -8.92 14.54
CA TRP A 407 27.98 -7.68 14.12
C TRP A 407 27.41 -6.44 14.83
N LEU A 408 26.08 -6.35 14.98
CA LEU A 408 25.44 -5.23 15.68
C LEU A 408 25.85 -5.14 17.16
N ALA A 409 26.06 -6.28 17.83
CA ALA A 409 26.50 -6.29 19.22
C ALA A 409 27.86 -5.59 19.42
N GLU A 410 28.72 -5.64 18.40
CA GLU A 410 30.08 -5.09 18.44
C GLU A 410 30.16 -3.68 17.85
N SER A 411 29.47 -3.44 16.73
CA SER A 411 29.66 -2.24 15.89
C SER A 411 28.57 -1.18 16.06
N ARG A 412 27.54 -1.42 16.90
CA ARG A 412 26.43 -0.46 17.07
C ARG A 412 26.86 0.96 17.44
N SER A 413 27.94 1.10 18.20
CA SER A 413 28.44 2.42 18.62
C SER A 413 29.05 3.25 17.47
N HIS A 414 29.32 2.63 16.32
CA HIS A 414 29.85 3.29 15.14
C HIS A 414 28.74 3.84 14.22
N LEU A 415 27.49 3.41 14.42
CA LEU A 415 26.36 3.84 13.62
C LEU A 415 25.73 5.11 14.19
N SER A 416 25.28 5.99 13.30
CA SER A 416 24.58 7.20 13.69
C SER A 416 23.23 6.90 14.35
N GLY A 417 22.81 7.80 15.26
CA GLY A 417 21.47 7.71 15.86
C GLY A 417 20.37 7.75 14.81
N TYR A 418 20.56 8.50 13.72
CA TYR A 418 19.59 8.59 12.63
C TYR A 418 19.36 7.24 11.97
N LEU A 419 20.42 6.52 11.60
CA LEU A 419 20.31 5.19 11.00
C LEU A 419 19.63 4.19 11.95
N LEU A 420 20.05 4.16 13.22
CA LEU A 420 19.49 3.26 14.22
C LEU A 420 17.98 3.52 14.44
N ASP A 421 17.57 4.79 14.48
CA ASP A 421 16.17 5.17 14.69
C ASP A 421 15.24 4.72 13.56
N ARG A 422 15.76 4.47 12.34
CA ARG A 422 14.97 3.93 11.22
C ARG A 422 14.34 2.59 11.55
N PHE A 423 15.03 1.75 12.31
CA PHE A 423 14.62 0.37 12.58
C PHE A 423 13.71 0.21 13.80
N ARG A 424 13.55 1.25 14.62
CA ARG A 424 12.63 1.22 15.76
C ARG A 424 11.18 1.02 15.30
N ASP A 425 10.39 0.32 16.11
CA ASP A 425 8.95 0.15 15.84
C ASP A 425 8.18 1.46 16.14
N GLY A 426 7.10 1.71 15.39
CA GLY A 426 6.16 2.81 15.66
C GLY A 426 6.62 4.22 15.26
N SER A 427 7.82 4.38 14.70
CA SER A 427 8.32 5.66 14.23
C SER A 427 7.74 5.99 12.83
N GLY A 428 6.91 7.04 12.80
CA GLY A 428 6.47 7.70 11.58
C GLY A 428 7.48 8.77 11.14
N VAL A 429 7.01 9.78 10.40
CA VAL A 429 7.82 10.97 10.12
C VAL A 429 8.19 11.66 11.46
N PRO A 430 9.48 11.89 11.75
CA PRO A 430 9.89 12.63 12.95
C PRO A 430 9.26 14.02 12.97
N HIS A 431 8.60 14.37 14.08
CA HIS A 431 7.97 15.68 14.28
C HIS A 431 8.44 16.34 15.58
N ASP A 432 9.73 16.11 15.90
CA ASP A 432 10.45 16.64 17.05
C ASP A 432 10.88 18.11 16.88
N GLY A 433 10.53 18.74 15.75
CA GLY A 433 10.95 20.10 15.40
C GLY A 433 12.44 20.22 15.06
N ALA A 434 13.20 19.13 15.02
CA ALA A 434 14.61 19.16 14.63
C ALA A 434 14.72 19.33 13.12
N HIS A 435 15.47 20.34 12.70
CA HIS A 435 15.73 20.58 11.29
C HIS A 435 16.65 19.49 10.74
N ARG A 436 16.23 18.89 9.63
CA ARG A 436 17.00 17.92 8.87
C ARG A 436 17.08 18.40 7.43
N ASP A 437 18.29 18.46 6.90
CA ASP A 437 18.51 18.83 5.51
C ASP A 437 18.00 17.70 4.60
N PRO A 438 17.49 18.02 3.40
CA PRO A 438 17.16 17.01 2.41
C PRO A 438 18.36 16.12 2.12
N ALA A 439 18.12 14.83 1.99
CA ALA A 439 19.16 13.83 1.75
C ALA A 439 18.67 12.79 0.75
N VAL A 440 19.62 12.19 0.03
CA VAL A 440 19.34 11.11 -0.92
C VAL A 440 19.85 9.80 -0.33
N PRO A 441 19.07 8.70 -0.35
CA PRO A 441 19.58 7.40 0.05
C PRO A 441 20.73 6.94 -0.85
N VAL A 442 21.82 6.50 -0.24
CA VAL A 442 22.99 5.93 -0.93
C VAL A 442 22.98 4.42 -0.74
N GLU A 443 23.19 3.67 -1.82
CA GLU A 443 23.44 2.23 -1.77
C GLU A 443 24.89 1.99 -1.31
N PRO A 444 25.15 1.40 -0.12
CA PRO A 444 26.51 1.09 0.28
C PRO A 444 27.12 -0.01 -0.60
N ASP A 445 28.45 -0.05 -0.67
CA ASP A 445 29.17 -1.08 -1.41
C ASP A 445 28.73 -2.49 -0.96
N GLY A 446 28.38 -3.34 -1.93
CA GLY A 446 27.87 -4.69 -1.69
C GLY A 446 26.35 -4.80 -1.48
N PHE A 447 25.61 -3.69 -1.34
CA PHE A 447 24.14 -3.73 -1.18
C PHE A 447 23.46 -4.46 -2.33
N ARG A 448 23.86 -4.12 -3.57
CA ARG A 448 23.32 -4.70 -4.80
C ARG A 448 23.62 -6.21 -4.94
N ASP A 449 24.66 -6.71 -4.27
CA ASP A 449 25.09 -8.10 -4.32
C ASP A 449 24.32 -9.00 -3.35
N LEU A 450 23.72 -8.42 -2.30
CA LEU A 450 22.86 -9.14 -1.36
C LEU A 450 21.67 -9.77 -2.09
N THR A 451 21.27 -10.97 -1.67
CA THR A 451 19.94 -11.48 -2.02
C THR A 451 18.87 -10.74 -1.21
N LEU A 452 17.63 -10.72 -1.71
CA LEU A 452 16.51 -10.17 -0.97
C LEU A 452 16.21 -10.94 0.33
N ARG A 453 16.52 -12.24 0.39
CA ARG A 453 16.54 -12.99 1.64
C ARG A 453 17.57 -12.42 2.62
N GLN A 454 18.81 -12.22 2.20
CA GLN A 454 19.86 -11.66 3.05
C GLN A 454 19.51 -10.23 3.50
N ALA A 455 19.13 -9.35 2.58
CA ALA A 455 18.78 -7.97 2.92
C ALA A 455 17.57 -7.89 3.87
N SER A 456 16.56 -8.74 3.69
CA SER A 456 15.43 -8.83 4.63
C SER A 456 15.86 -9.33 6.01
N ALA A 457 16.75 -10.32 6.06
CA ALA A 457 17.31 -10.87 7.28
C ALA A 457 18.13 -9.82 8.06
N LEU A 458 18.88 -8.96 7.36
CA LEU A 458 19.62 -7.85 7.97
C LEU A 458 18.65 -6.85 8.60
N VAL A 459 17.62 -6.41 7.88
CA VAL A 459 16.59 -5.53 8.44
C VAL A 459 15.94 -6.17 9.68
N ALA A 460 15.61 -7.46 9.62
CA ALA A 460 15.03 -8.19 10.74
C ALA A 460 15.95 -8.20 11.97
N ALA A 461 17.26 -8.36 11.78
CA ALA A 461 18.25 -8.31 12.86
C ALA A 461 18.37 -6.91 13.49
N PHE A 462 18.39 -5.85 12.67
CA PHE A 462 18.39 -4.47 13.17
C PHE A 462 17.12 -4.16 13.97
N GLU A 463 15.95 -4.53 13.46
CA GLU A 463 14.69 -4.35 14.19
C GLU A 463 14.65 -5.13 15.50
N GLU A 464 15.36 -6.25 15.60
CA GLU A 464 15.45 -7.03 16.82
C GLU A 464 16.36 -6.40 17.87
N ALA A 465 17.56 -6.01 17.47
CA ALA A 465 18.53 -5.41 18.36
C ALA A 465 18.11 -4.02 18.89
N LEU A 466 17.12 -3.40 18.24
CA LEU A 466 16.67 -2.03 18.49
C LEU A 466 15.20 -1.92 18.93
N ALA A 467 14.48 -3.04 19.01
CA ALA A 467 13.19 -3.15 19.71
C ALA A 467 13.41 -3.12 21.23
#